data_AF-A0A401GR44-F1
#
_entry.id   AF-A0A401GR44-F1
#
_cell.length_a   1.000
_cell.length_b   1.000
_cell.length_c   1.000
_cell.angle_alpha   90.00
_cell.angle_beta   90.00
_cell.angle_gamma   90.00
#
_symmetry.space_group_name_H-M   'P 1'
#
loop_
_entity.id
_entity.type
_entity.pdbx_description
1 polymer ?
#
loop_
_entity_poly.entity_id
_entity_poly.type
_entity_poly.pdbx_seq_one_letter_code
_entity_poly.pdbx_strand_id
1 'polypeptide(L)'
;MLNATSISLNNTFHVAGKASLVTIVENKQNHIKVLKGGILSIINEVNEIISWRFCQSQSTSEIADVLAGLRQHGELLQVPDPMLAVVDNCCHVRKSIKKALPEIDVMLDVWHFVGR
;
A
#
# COMPACT_ATOMS: atom_id res chain seq x y z
N MET A 1 12.14 -1.09 13.90
CA MET A 1 12.48 0.31 14.26
C MET A 1 11.89 1.25 13.21
N LEU A 2 11.36 2.41 13.60
CA LEU A 2 10.69 3.37 12.67
C LEU A 2 11.64 4.30 11.92
N ASN A 3 12.93 4.32 12.28
CA ASN A 3 13.97 4.99 11.51
C ASN A 3 14.28 4.15 10.26
N ALA A 4 13.59 4.44 9.16
CA ALA A 4 13.74 3.74 7.90
C ALA A 4 14.35 4.68 6.86
N THR A 5 15.45 4.27 6.24
CA THR A 5 16.06 5.02 5.13
C THR A 5 15.28 4.79 3.83
N SER A 6 14.82 3.55 3.64
CA SER A 6 14.03 3.15 2.48
C SER A 6 12.84 2.31 2.91
N ILE A 7 11.71 2.50 2.22
CA ILE A 7 10.49 1.73 2.44
C ILE A 7 10.10 0.99 1.17
N SER A 8 9.63 -0.23 1.32
CA SER A 8 8.95 -0.99 0.26
C SER A 8 7.46 -1.01 0.57
N LEU A 9 6.62 -0.67 -0.43
CA LEU A 9 5.17 -0.80 -0.32
C LEU A 9 4.71 -1.91 -1.26
N ASN A 10 4.17 -2.96 -0.67
CA ASN A 10 3.58 -4.06 -1.41
C ASN A 10 2.12 -4.26 -0.97
N ASN A 11 1.25 -4.47 -1.95
CA ASN A 11 -0.14 -4.83 -1.69
C ASN A 11 -0.27 -6.35 -1.86
N THR A 12 -0.20 -7.07 -0.76
CA THR A 12 -0.27 -8.54 -0.77
C THR A 12 -1.69 -9.01 -0.43
N PHE A 13 -2.10 -10.12 -1.04
CA PHE A 13 -3.33 -10.88 -0.79
C PHE A 13 -4.62 -10.44 -1.49
N HIS A 14 -5.07 -11.29 -2.43
CA HIS A 14 -6.46 -11.38 -2.94
C HIS A 14 -7.48 -11.88 -1.89
N VAL A 15 -7.15 -11.91 -0.60
CA VAL A 15 -8.04 -12.49 0.44
C VAL A 15 -9.37 -11.73 0.49
N ALA A 16 -9.36 -10.41 0.31
CA ALA A 16 -10.58 -9.61 0.21
C ALA A 16 -11.46 -10.04 -0.97
N GLY A 17 -10.85 -10.46 -2.08
CA GLY A 17 -11.55 -10.98 -3.26
C GLY A 17 -12.24 -12.34 -3.05
N LYS A 18 -12.02 -13.02 -1.91
CA LYS A 18 -12.77 -14.22 -1.51
C LYS A 18 -14.07 -13.87 -0.77
N ALA A 19 -14.21 -12.65 -0.24
CA ALA A 19 -15.44 -12.17 0.37
C ALA A 19 -16.40 -11.67 -0.72
N SER A 20 -17.31 -12.53 -1.16
CA SER A 20 -18.34 -12.20 -2.15
C SER A 20 -19.74 -12.20 -1.53
N LEU A 21 -20.55 -11.19 -1.86
CA LEU A 21 -21.99 -11.25 -1.64
C LEU A 21 -22.63 -12.11 -2.73
N VAL A 22 -23.55 -12.99 -2.34
CA VAL A 22 -24.37 -13.76 -3.26
C VAL A 22 -25.72 -13.06 -3.38
N THR A 23 -26.06 -12.61 -4.58
CA THR A 23 -27.39 -12.07 -4.87
C THR A 23 -28.16 -13.06 -5.72
N ILE A 24 -29.44 -13.27 -5.39
CA ILE A 24 -30.35 -14.12 -6.16
C ILE A 24 -31.35 -13.19 -6.84
N VAL A 25 -31.29 -13.13 -8.17
CA VAL A 25 -32.23 -12.38 -9.01
C VAL A 25 -32.78 -13.35 -10.04
N GLU A 26 -34.10 -13.50 -10.13
CA GLU A 26 -34.77 -14.39 -11.10
C GLU A 26 -34.21 -15.83 -11.11
N ASN A 27 -34.02 -16.44 -9.92
CA ASN A 27 -33.41 -17.77 -9.74
C ASN A 27 -31.97 -17.93 -10.25
N LYS A 28 -31.28 -16.83 -10.59
CA LYS A 28 -29.84 -16.83 -10.92
C LYS A 28 -29.04 -16.32 -9.74
N GLN A 29 -28.02 -17.08 -9.35
CA GLN A 29 -27.03 -16.67 -8.35
C GLN A 29 -25.93 -15.84 -9.01
N ASN A 30 -25.72 -14.63 -8.52
CA ASN A 30 -24.62 -13.75 -8.92
C ASN A 30 -23.69 -13.52 -7.73
N HIS A 31 -22.38 -13.59 -7.97
CA HIS A 31 -21.36 -13.29 -6.96
C HIS A 31 -20.80 -11.89 -7.21
N ILE A 32 -20.94 -11.01 -6.21
CA ILE A 32 -20.42 -9.65 -6.24
C ILE A 32 -19.25 -9.56 -5.26
N LYS A 33 -18.04 -9.29 -5.76
CA LYS A 33 -16.88 -8.99 -4.93
C LYS A 33 -16.96 -7.54 -4.48
N VAL A 34 -17.36 -7.34 -3.23
CA VAL A 34 -17.51 -5.99 -2.65
C VAL A 34 -16.15 -5.42 -2.30
N LEU A 35 -15.23 -6.26 -1.82
CA LEU A 35 -13.88 -5.86 -1.47
C LEU A 35 -12.94 -6.22 -2.62
N LYS A 36 -12.30 -5.20 -3.18
CA LYS A 36 -11.32 -5.35 -4.26
C LYS A 36 -9.90 -5.16 -3.75
N GLY A 37 -9.75 -4.68 -2.51
CA GLY A 37 -8.50 -4.39 -1.85
C GLY A 37 -7.69 -5.62 -1.42
N GLY A 38 -6.81 -5.39 -0.45
CA GLY A 38 -5.81 -6.34 0.02
C GLY A 38 -5.14 -5.80 1.28
N ILE A 39 -4.06 -6.43 1.70
CA ILE A 39 -3.23 -5.93 2.80
C ILE A 39 -2.09 -5.13 2.18
N LEU A 40 -2.10 -3.82 2.41
CA LEU A 40 -0.95 -2.97 2.16
C LEU A 40 0.01 -3.12 3.33
N SER A 41 1.25 -3.55 3.06
CA SER A 41 2.33 -3.62 4.03
C SER A 41 3.45 -2.66 3.63
N ILE A 42 4.02 -1.98 4.63
CA ILE A 42 5.21 -1.14 4.47
C ILE A 42 6.34 -1.77 5.27
N ILE A 43 7.42 -2.07 4.59
CA ILE A 43 8.60 -2.75 5.14
C ILE A 43 9.82 -1.83 4.99
N ASN A 44 10.71 -1.80 5.98
CA ASN A 44 11.96 -1.03 5.92
C ASN A 44 13.13 -1.83 5.33
N GLU A 45 14.31 -1.22 5.25
CA GLU A 45 15.56 -1.83 4.73
C GLU A 45 16.06 -3.07 5.50
N VAL A 46 15.58 -3.29 6.72
CA VAL A 46 15.96 -4.44 7.57
C VAL A 46 14.85 -5.49 7.64
N ASN A 47 13.89 -5.47 6.71
CA ASN A 47 12.77 -6.41 6.61
C ASN A 47 11.77 -6.38 7.78
N GLU A 48 11.67 -5.25 8.50
CA GLU A 48 10.65 -5.07 9.53
C GLU A 48 9.40 -4.43 8.93
N ILE A 49 8.22 -4.94 9.30
CA ILE A 49 6.94 -4.30 8.98
C ILE A 49 6.78 -3.08 9.89
N ILE A 50 6.85 -1.89 9.32
CA ILE A 50 6.73 -0.61 10.06
C ILE A 50 5.32 -0.01 10.00
N SER A 51 4.49 -0.45 9.04
CA SER A 51 3.09 -0.07 8.94
C SER A 51 2.32 -1.08 8.09
N TRP A 52 1.00 -1.17 8.31
CA TRP A 52 0.12 -1.97 7.48
C TRP A 52 -1.31 -1.42 7.50
N ARG A 53 -2.09 -1.73 6.46
CA ARG A 53 -3.53 -1.47 6.42
C ARG A 53 -4.25 -2.51 5.59
N PHE A 54 -5.40 -2.95 6.07
CA PHE A 54 -6.37 -3.63 5.23
C PHE A 54 -7.09 -2.60 4.35
N CYS A 55 -6.78 -2.61 3.05
CA CYS A 55 -7.42 -1.77 2.06
C CYS A 55 -8.68 -2.44 1.52
N GLN A 56 -9.75 -1.69 1.31
CA GLN A 56 -11.03 -2.20 0.80
C GLN A 56 -11.12 -2.11 -0.73
N SER A 57 -10.47 -1.11 -1.33
CA SER A 57 -10.70 -0.71 -2.73
C SER A 57 -9.47 -0.69 -3.63
N GLN A 58 -8.26 -0.83 -3.06
CA GLN A 58 -6.97 -0.52 -3.72
C GLN A 58 -6.86 0.94 -4.16
N SER A 59 -7.63 1.85 -3.54
CA SER A 59 -7.54 3.27 -3.87
C SER A 59 -6.18 3.81 -3.46
N THR A 60 -5.59 4.66 -4.29
CA THR A 60 -4.34 5.34 -3.95
C THR A 60 -4.50 6.32 -2.78
N SER A 61 -5.74 6.70 -2.42
CA SER A 61 -6.03 7.44 -1.18
C SER A 61 -5.72 6.61 0.06
N GLU A 62 -6.00 5.30 0.03
CA GLU A 62 -5.72 4.41 1.17
C GLU A 62 -4.21 4.33 1.43
N ILE A 63 -3.39 4.38 0.37
CA ILE A 63 -1.92 4.46 0.46
C ILE A 63 -1.48 5.79 1.08
N ALA A 64 -2.04 6.91 0.61
CA ALA A 64 -1.69 8.24 1.12
C ALA A 64 -2.00 8.38 2.62
N ASP A 65 -3.14 7.86 3.07
CA ASP A 65 -3.53 7.86 4.49
C ASP A 65 -2.53 7.07 5.36
N VAL A 66 -2.11 5.88 4.89
CA VAL A 66 -1.15 5.04 5.64
C VAL A 66 0.19 5.75 5.77
N LEU A 67 0.65 6.38 4.69
CA LEU A 67 1.90 7.14 4.69
C LEU A 67 1.81 8.41 5.53
N ALA A 68 0.64 9.08 5.55
CA ALA A 68 0.42 10.22 6.44
C ALA A 68 0.50 9.79 7.91
N GLY A 69 -0.09 8.65 8.27
CA GLY A 69 0.04 8.07 9.61
C GLY A 69 1.48 7.67 9.96
N LEU A 70 2.20 7.07 9.00
CA LEU A 70 3.62 6.73 9.17
C LEU A 70 4.48 7.97 9.43
N ARG A 71 4.29 9.03 8.64
CA ARG A 71 4.96 10.32 8.82
C ARG A 71 4.65 10.92 10.19
N GLN A 72 3.38 10.95 10.58
CA GLN A 72 2.98 11.46 11.90
C GLN A 72 3.65 10.68 13.04
N HIS A 73 3.75 9.35 12.93
CA HIS A 73 4.51 8.55 13.89
C HIS A 73 6.01 8.91 13.90
N GLY A 74 6.59 9.18 12.73
CA GLY A 74 7.97 9.63 12.60
C GLY A 74 8.22 10.97 13.30
N GLU A 75 7.35 11.95 13.06
CA GLU A 75 7.39 13.28 13.69
C GLU A 75 7.32 13.19 15.22
N LEU A 76 6.42 12.37 15.75
CA LEU A 76 6.28 12.14 17.20
C LEU A 76 7.51 11.49 17.84
N LEU A 77 8.19 10.62 17.10
CA LEU A 77 9.41 9.94 17.55
C LEU A 77 10.70 10.71 17.20
N GLN A 78 10.58 11.88 16.56
CA GLN A 78 11.71 12.69 16.08
C GLN A 78 12.67 11.91 15.16
N VAL A 79 12.12 11.00 14.35
CA VAL A 79 12.88 10.29 13.31
C VAL A 79 12.63 10.92 11.95
N PRO A 80 13.63 10.94 11.06
CA PRO A 80 13.47 11.53 9.73
C PRO A 80 12.50 10.71 8.87
N ASP A 81 11.89 11.38 7.90
CA ASP A 81 11.11 10.72 6.86
C ASP A 81 12.02 9.81 5.99
N PRO A 82 11.49 8.69 5.46
CA PRO A 82 12.23 7.87 4.51
C PRO A 82 12.58 8.64 3.24
N MET A 83 13.77 8.40 2.71
CA MET A 83 14.25 9.05 1.49
C MET A 83 13.78 8.35 0.21
N LEU A 84 13.51 7.04 0.30
CA LEU A 84 13.22 6.20 -0.85
C LEU A 84 11.99 5.32 -0.61
N ALA A 85 11.07 5.28 -1.57
CA ALA A 85 9.96 4.33 -1.65
C ALA A 85 10.12 3.45 -2.89
N VAL A 86 10.18 2.13 -2.69
CA VAL A 86 10.20 1.12 -3.77
C VAL A 86 8.82 0.49 -3.89
N VAL A 87 8.23 0.53 -5.09
CA VAL A 87 6.84 0.10 -5.32
C VAL A 87 6.65 -0.57 -6.70
N ASP A 88 5.67 -1.46 -6.80
CA ASP A 88 5.41 -2.26 -8.01
C ASP A 88 4.82 -1.46 -9.19
N ASN A 89 3.96 -0.49 -8.90
CA ASN A 89 3.28 0.33 -9.92
C ASN A 89 3.55 1.81 -9.69
N CYS A 90 4.84 2.19 -9.71
CA CYS A 90 5.31 3.52 -9.34
C CYS A 90 4.57 4.64 -10.09
N CYS A 91 4.29 4.48 -11.38
CA CYS A 91 3.56 5.46 -12.18
C CYS A 91 2.16 5.78 -11.63
N HIS A 92 1.46 4.78 -11.07
CA HIS A 92 0.10 4.96 -10.57
C HIS A 92 0.07 5.55 -9.15
N VAL A 93 1.01 5.15 -8.29
CA VAL A 93 0.97 5.50 -6.86
C VAL A 93 1.86 6.68 -6.48
N ARG A 94 2.83 7.07 -7.33
CA ARG A 94 3.82 8.13 -7.05
C ARG A 94 3.21 9.44 -6.59
N LYS A 95 2.14 9.89 -7.26
CA LYS A 95 1.47 11.16 -6.91
C LYS A 95 0.91 11.11 -5.48
N SER A 96 0.32 9.99 -5.09
CA SER A 96 -0.26 9.82 -3.76
C SER A 96 0.81 9.66 -2.69
N ILE A 97 1.92 8.98 -3.00
CA ILE A 97 3.09 8.88 -2.13
C ILE A 97 3.70 10.26 -1.88
N LYS A 98 4.00 11.02 -2.94
CA LYS A 98 4.56 12.38 -2.82
C LYS A 98 3.62 13.37 -2.14
N LYS A 99 2.31 13.13 -2.14
CA LYS A 99 1.36 13.95 -1.38
C LYS A 99 1.57 13.78 0.13
N ALA A 100 1.88 12.58 0.60
CA ALA A 100 2.14 12.30 2.02
C ALA A 100 3.58 12.64 2.43
N LEU A 101 4.54 12.30 1.58
CA LEU A 101 5.99 12.48 1.79
C LEU A 101 6.58 13.23 0.59
N PRO A 102 6.60 14.57 0.58
CA PRO A 102 6.97 15.37 -0.60
C PRO A 102 8.38 15.09 -1.14
N GLU A 103 9.34 14.95 -0.22
CA GLU A 103 10.77 14.81 -0.51
C GLU A 103 11.18 13.37 -0.86
N ILE A 104 10.27 12.39 -0.74
CA ILE A 104 10.61 11.00 -1.03
C ILE A 104 10.82 10.77 -2.52
N ASP A 105 11.85 9.99 -2.85
CA ASP A 105 12.03 9.43 -4.18
C ASP A 105 11.21 8.16 -4.32
N VAL A 106 10.53 8.00 -5.46
CA VAL A 106 9.69 6.83 -5.73
C VAL A 106 10.30 6.06 -6.89
N MET A 107 10.72 4.83 -6.62
CA MET A 107 11.36 3.92 -7.58
C MET A 107 10.48 2.71 -7.86
N LEU A 108 10.67 2.14 -9.05
CA LEU A 108 10.01 0.89 -9.46
C LEU A 108 10.74 -0.29 -8.80
N ASP A 109 9.97 -1.25 -8.29
CA ASP A 109 10.52 -2.51 -7.82
C ASP A 109 11.20 -3.30 -8.96
N VAL A 110 12.42 -3.77 -8.72
CA VAL A 110 13.24 -4.46 -9.72
C VAL A 110 12.58 -5.76 -10.21
N TRP A 111 11.86 -6.49 -9.35
CA TRP A 111 11.15 -7.70 -9.76
C TRP A 111 10.05 -7.38 -10.77
N HIS A 112 9.37 -6.25 -10.61
CA HIS A 112 8.37 -5.78 -11.56
C HIS A 112 8.97 -5.21 -12.86
N PHE A 113 10.22 -4.77 -12.81
CA PHE A 113 10.98 -4.38 -14.00
C PHE A 113 11.44 -5.61 -14.81
N VAL A 114 11.98 -6.64 -14.14
CA VAL A 114 12.54 -7.84 -14.77
C VAL A 114 11.45 -8.83 -15.23
N GLY A 115 10.29 -8.85 -14.56
CA GLY A 115 9.17 -9.72 -14.91
C GLY A 115 8.30 -9.24 -16.08
N ARG A 116 8.77 -8.28 -16.89
CA ARG A 116 8.11 -7.76 -18.09
C ARG A 116 8.73 -8.27 -19.38
#